data_AF-A0A920WL51-F1
#
_entry.id   AF-A0A920WL51-F1
#
_cell.length_a   1.000
_cell.length_b   1.000
_cell.length_c   1.000
_cell.angle_alpha   90.00
_cell.angle_beta   90.00
_cell.angle_gamma   90.00
#
_symmetry.space_group_name_H-M   'P 1'
#
loop_
_entity.id
_entity.type
_entity.pdbx_description
1 polymer ?
#
loop_
_entity_poly.entity_id
_entity_poly.type
_entity_poly.pdbx_seq_one_letter_code
_entity_poly.pdbx_strand_id
1 'polypeptide(L)'
;MIRRLLATGVLATTLVLPVSPAGAANTGSASVSLIAQSPWIADDGDLALDLRITGAIDGARLVLQLHRAVDRRSLLALWDEMPDSPLGNPVEIPVAEVRNSAGVASLVLQVGTEGRLESRPGGVYPLSVTLVDDQERLLDRLTTPLVHLPVAPEGQAAAHRPLLVGISLAIDGPPPLHPDGSLRLDEATIYRLDGVVQAALDHPRIPLDVRLPPATVLGLARSDDLDHARLLADLVRASTAGLRLQSAPFVTADPEAWRGARSA
;
A
#
# COMPACT_ATOMS: atom_id res chain seq x y z
N MET A 1 -2.59 -50.15 60.40
CA MET A 1 -2.56 -48.73 59.99
C MET A 1 -2.34 -48.67 58.49
N ILE A 2 -3.40 -48.33 57.76
CA ILE A 2 -3.46 -48.30 56.29
C ILE A 2 -2.97 -46.93 55.82
N ARG A 3 -1.93 -46.87 54.99
CA ARG A 3 -1.50 -45.63 54.31
C ARG A 3 -1.61 -45.83 52.81
N ARG A 4 -2.70 -45.27 52.26
CA ARG A 4 -2.93 -45.07 50.82
C ARG A 4 -1.98 -43.98 50.32
N LEU A 5 -1.21 -44.26 49.27
CA LEU A 5 -0.52 -43.25 48.47
C LEU A 5 -1.26 -43.12 47.15
N LEU A 6 -1.90 -41.96 46.98
CA LEU A 6 -2.52 -41.50 45.73
C LEU A 6 -1.41 -41.12 44.76
N ALA A 7 -1.36 -41.78 43.60
CA ALA A 7 -0.51 -41.41 42.49
C ALA A 7 -1.21 -40.30 41.68
N THR A 8 -0.72 -39.08 41.79
CA THR A 8 -1.17 -37.93 40.99
C THR A 8 -0.43 -37.93 39.66
N GLY A 9 -1.13 -38.31 38.58
CA GLY A 9 -0.60 -38.24 37.22
C GLY A 9 -0.62 -36.80 36.69
N VAL A 10 0.55 -36.28 36.34
CA VAL A 10 0.72 -34.99 35.67
C VAL A 10 0.41 -35.16 34.18
N LEU A 11 -0.67 -34.54 33.72
CA LEU A 11 -1.03 -34.47 32.30
C LEU A 11 -0.22 -33.33 31.66
N ALA A 12 0.82 -33.68 30.90
CA ALA A 12 1.61 -32.71 30.14
C ALA A 12 0.90 -32.41 28.80
N THR A 13 0.09 -31.35 28.77
CA THR A 13 -0.51 -30.82 27.55
C THR A 13 0.55 -30.02 26.78
N THR A 14 1.11 -30.61 25.72
CA THR A 14 2.03 -29.93 24.81
C THR A 14 1.22 -29.02 23.89
N LEU A 15 1.28 -27.71 24.13
CA LEU A 15 0.68 -26.69 23.29
C LEU A 15 1.58 -26.51 22.05
N VAL A 16 1.21 -27.14 20.93
CA VAL A 16 1.85 -26.88 19.63
C VAL A 16 1.27 -25.58 19.11
N LEU A 17 2.01 -24.48 19.30
CA LEU A 17 1.70 -23.21 18.63
C LEU A 17 2.01 -23.37 17.14
N PRO A 18 1.08 -23.07 16.22
CA PRO A 18 1.41 -22.99 14.81
C PRO A 18 2.38 -21.82 14.62
N VAL A 19 3.63 -22.15 14.33
CA VAL A 19 4.58 -21.19 13.77
C VAL A 19 4.02 -20.79 12.41
N SER A 20 3.42 -19.61 12.32
CA SER A 20 3.17 -18.98 11.02
C SER A 20 4.52 -18.77 10.37
N PRO A 21 4.80 -19.34 9.18
CA PRO A 21 5.99 -18.96 8.44
C PRO A 21 5.80 -17.51 7.96
N ALA A 22 6.40 -16.58 8.69
CA ALA A 22 6.75 -15.28 8.15
C ALA A 22 7.76 -15.52 7.02
N GLY A 23 7.41 -15.08 5.81
CA GLY A 23 8.27 -15.14 4.64
C GLY A 23 8.21 -16.48 3.90
N ALA A 24 7.12 -16.73 3.18
CA ALA A 24 7.18 -17.60 2.02
C ALA A 24 7.94 -16.88 0.88
N ALA A 25 9.23 -16.64 1.07
CA ALA A 25 10.15 -16.35 -0.01
C ALA A 25 10.62 -17.70 -0.56
N ASN A 26 9.89 -18.22 -1.54
CA ASN A 26 10.46 -19.18 -2.48
C ASN A 26 9.76 -19.02 -3.83
N THR A 27 9.96 -17.84 -4.41
CA THR A 27 9.69 -17.56 -5.82
C THR A 27 10.72 -18.29 -6.66
N GLY A 28 10.26 -18.98 -7.72
CA GLY A 28 11.15 -19.50 -8.74
C GLY A 28 12.04 -18.39 -9.28
N SER A 29 13.25 -18.74 -9.73
CA SER A 29 14.42 -17.87 -9.92
C SER A 29 14.32 -16.66 -10.87
N ALA A 30 13.12 -16.24 -11.27
CA ALA A 30 12.86 -15.10 -12.12
C ALA A 30 12.15 -13.97 -11.35
N SER A 31 12.39 -12.73 -11.80
CA SER A 31 11.76 -11.55 -11.23
C SER A 31 11.27 -10.61 -12.32
N VAL A 32 10.25 -9.81 -12.01
CA VAL A 32 9.69 -8.77 -12.87
C VAL A 32 9.71 -7.44 -12.13
N SER A 33 10.21 -6.39 -12.77
CA SER A 33 10.19 -5.03 -12.22
C SER A 33 9.81 -4.00 -13.29
N LEU A 34 9.14 -2.93 -12.86
CA LEU A 34 8.69 -1.86 -13.74
C LEU A 34 9.86 -0.92 -14.07
N ILE A 35 10.10 -0.70 -15.36
CA ILE A 35 11.07 0.30 -15.85
C ILE A 35 10.35 1.60 -16.20
N ALA A 36 9.28 1.49 -16.99
CA ALA A 36 8.50 2.63 -17.44
C ALA A 36 7.03 2.23 -17.68
N GLN A 37 6.16 3.23 -17.57
CA GLN A 37 4.73 3.11 -17.86
C GLN A 37 4.20 4.42 -18.42
N SER A 38 3.19 4.34 -19.28
CA SER A 38 2.35 5.50 -19.59
C SER A 38 1.73 6.09 -18.30
N PRO A 39 1.88 7.40 -18.05
CA PRO A 39 1.41 8.00 -16.80
C PRO A 39 -0.13 8.07 -16.73
N TRP A 40 -0.79 8.12 -17.89
CA TRP A 40 -2.23 8.03 -18.07
C TRP A 40 -2.55 7.57 -19.50
N ILE A 41 -3.78 7.13 -19.72
CA ILE A 41 -4.35 6.84 -21.03
C ILE A 41 -5.54 7.78 -21.32
N ALA A 42 -5.72 8.13 -22.60
CA ALA A 42 -6.93 8.75 -23.10
C ALA A 42 -8.02 7.68 -23.35
N ASP A 43 -9.19 8.09 -23.86
CA ASP A 43 -10.41 7.28 -24.02
C ASP A 43 -10.16 5.83 -24.52
N ASP A 44 -9.70 5.67 -25.77
CA ASP A 44 -9.22 4.39 -26.30
C ASP A 44 -7.70 4.43 -26.50
N GLY A 45 -7.01 4.75 -25.40
CA GLY A 45 -5.56 4.92 -25.39
C GLY A 45 -4.79 3.61 -25.28
N ASP A 46 -3.56 3.65 -25.76
CA ASP A 46 -2.60 2.56 -25.56
C ASP A 46 -1.87 2.73 -24.22
N LEU A 47 -1.83 1.64 -23.45
CA LEU A 47 -0.93 1.49 -22.32
C LEU A 47 0.41 0.96 -22.83
N ALA A 48 1.44 1.81 -22.76
CA ALA A 48 2.83 1.37 -22.90
C ALA A 48 3.43 0.96 -21.55
N LEU A 49 4.09 -0.20 -21.50
CA LEU A 49 4.79 -0.76 -20.35
C LEU A 49 6.16 -1.28 -20.76
N ASP A 50 7.19 -0.92 -20.01
CA ASP A 50 8.51 -1.53 -20.10
C ASP A 50 8.84 -2.24 -18.78
N LEU A 51 9.15 -3.53 -18.90
CA LEU A 51 9.39 -4.42 -17.77
C LEU A 51 10.81 -4.99 -17.85
N ARG A 52 11.52 -5.00 -16.73
CA ARG A 52 12.76 -5.75 -16.56
C ARG A 52 12.42 -7.15 -16.08
N ILE A 53 12.81 -8.17 -16.84
CA ILE A 53 12.62 -9.57 -16.47
C ILE A 53 13.98 -10.26 -16.40
N THR A 54 14.32 -10.80 -15.23
CA THR A 54 15.58 -11.52 -14.98
C THR A 54 15.30 -12.96 -14.57
N GLY A 55 16.31 -13.84 -14.66
CA GLY A 55 16.22 -15.23 -14.22
C GLY A 55 15.75 -16.23 -15.28
N ALA A 56 15.41 -17.44 -14.83
CA ALA A 56 14.95 -18.54 -15.68
C ALA A 56 13.49 -18.35 -16.11
N ILE A 57 13.27 -18.20 -17.42
CA ILE A 57 11.98 -17.79 -17.99
C ILE A 57 11.54 -18.70 -19.15
N ASP A 58 12.11 -19.90 -19.26
CA ASP A 58 11.77 -20.83 -20.33
C ASP A 58 10.30 -21.21 -20.21
N GLY A 59 9.51 -20.92 -21.26
CA GLY A 59 8.06 -21.14 -21.25
C GLY A 59 7.25 -20.16 -20.39
N ALA A 60 7.89 -19.15 -19.78
CA ALA A 60 7.21 -18.21 -18.90
C ALA A 60 6.24 -17.28 -19.64
N ARG A 61 5.18 -16.88 -18.95
CA ARG A 61 4.12 -16.00 -19.44
C ARG A 61 3.94 -14.80 -18.50
N LEU A 62 3.64 -13.64 -19.08
CA LEU A 62 3.09 -12.50 -18.36
C LEU A 62 1.57 -12.61 -18.36
N VAL A 63 0.96 -12.46 -17.19
CA VAL A 63 -0.48 -12.37 -17.01
C VAL A 63 -0.79 -10.97 -16.48
N LEU A 64 -1.42 -10.16 -17.32
CA LEU A 64 -1.80 -8.79 -16.99
C LEU A 64 -3.29 -8.73 -16.69
N GLN A 65 -3.68 -8.24 -15.52
CA GLN A 65 -5.08 -8.17 -15.11
C GLN A 65 -5.37 -6.79 -14.51
N LEU A 66 -6.34 -6.08 -15.09
CA LEU A 66 -6.92 -4.92 -14.44
C LEU A 66 -7.88 -5.33 -13.34
N HIS A 67 -7.93 -4.52 -12.29
CA HIS A 67 -8.88 -4.63 -11.21
C HIS A 67 -9.82 -3.42 -11.26
N ARG A 68 -10.99 -3.53 -10.62
CA ARG A 68 -11.99 -2.46 -10.58
C ARG A 68 -11.39 -1.15 -10.10
N ALA A 69 -11.94 -0.04 -10.61
CA ALA A 69 -11.50 1.30 -10.25
C ALA A 69 -11.51 1.49 -8.74
N VAL A 70 -10.41 2.01 -8.21
CA VAL A 70 -10.21 2.27 -6.79
C VAL A 70 -10.42 3.75 -6.47
N ASP A 71 -10.87 4.00 -5.25
CA ASP A 71 -10.83 5.35 -4.71
C ASP A 71 -9.40 5.69 -4.24
N ARG A 72 -9.22 6.93 -3.80
CA ARG A 72 -7.94 7.42 -3.29
C ARG A 72 -7.39 6.60 -2.12
N ARG A 73 -8.24 6.11 -1.22
CA ARG A 73 -7.81 5.34 -0.05
C ARG A 73 -7.23 4.01 -0.49
N SER A 74 -7.95 3.30 -1.36
CA SER A 74 -7.52 2.02 -1.90
C SER A 74 -6.28 2.15 -2.80
N LEU A 75 -6.12 3.28 -3.51
CA LEU A 75 -4.89 3.56 -4.27
C LEU A 75 -3.65 3.66 -3.37
N LEU A 76 -3.76 4.31 -2.21
CA LEU A 76 -2.64 4.43 -1.27
C LEU A 76 -2.28 3.10 -0.60
N ALA A 77 -3.28 2.25 -0.37
CA ALA A 77 -3.10 0.90 0.19
C ALA A 77 -2.65 -0.15 -0.84
N LEU A 78 -2.54 0.22 -2.12
CA LEU A 78 -2.30 -0.73 -3.21
C LEU A 78 -0.96 -1.48 -3.07
N TRP A 79 0.00 -0.86 -2.38
CA TRP A 79 1.31 -1.44 -2.11
C TRP A 79 1.29 -2.51 -1.01
N ASP A 80 0.31 -2.43 -0.11
CA ASP A 80 0.17 -3.37 1.00
C ASP A 80 -0.69 -4.57 0.59
N GLU A 81 -1.78 -4.33 -0.13
CA GLU A 81 -2.74 -5.37 -0.53
C GLU A 81 -3.40 -5.05 -1.89
N MET A 82 -3.43 -6.06 -2.77
CA MET A 82 -4.13 -5.97 -4.05
C MET A 82 -5.64 -6.11 -3.84
N PRO A 83 -6.48 -5.26 -4.46
CA PRO A 83 -7.93 -5.45 -4.43
C PRO A 83 -8.36 -6.77 -5.09
N ASP A 84 -9.11 -7.61 -4.37
CA ASP A 84 -9.70 -8.83 -4.93
C ASP A 84 -10.97 -8.51 -5.74
N SER A 85 -10.78 -7.89 -6.90
CA SER A 85 -11.87 -7.45 -7.79
C SER A 85 -11.37 -7.31 -9.22
N PRO A 86 -11.08 -8.42 -9.94
CA PRO A 86 -10.66 -8.36 -11.34
C PRO A 86 -11.74 -7.69 -12.21
N LEU A 87 -11.28 -7.02 -13.26
CA LEU A 87 -12.08 -6.36 -14.27
C LEU A 87 -11.70 -6.89 -15.65
N GLY A 88 -12.67 -7.49 -16.35
CA GLY A 88 -12.42 -8.15 -17.62
C GLY A 88 -11.56 -9.41 -17.48
N ASN A 89 -11.18 -9.98 -18.62
CA ASN A 89 -10.31 -11.15 -18.68
C ASN A 89 -8.82 -10.74 -18.59
N PRO A 90 -7.95 -11.62 -18.04
CA PRO A 90 -6.53 -11.36 -18.06
C PRO A 90 -5.97 -11.45 -19.47
N VAL A 91 -4.93 -10.67 -19.72
CA VAL A 91 -4.15 -10.70 -20.95
C VAL A 91 -2.89 -11.52 -20.72
N GLU A 92 -2.80 -12.66 -21.39
CA GLU A 92 -1.63 -13.53 -21.36
C GLU A 92 -0.70 -13.26 -22.54
N ILE A 93 0.61 -13.15 -22.25
CA ILE A 93 1.64 -12.84 -23.25
C ILE A 93 2.88 -13.70 -22.96
N PRO A 94 3.32 -14.55 -23.89
CA PRO A 94 4.56 -15.29 -23.74
C PRO A 94 5.75 -14.32 -23.61
N VAL A 95 6.60 -14.52 -22.59
CA VAL A 95 7.76 -13.63 -22.36
C VAL A 95 8.71 -13.64 -23.56
N ALA A 96 8.82 -14.78 -24.25
CA ALA A 96 9.66 -14.93 -25.44
C ALA A 96 9.26 -14.02 -26.62
N GLU A 97 8.01 -13.57 -26.69
CA GLU A 97 7.51 -12.71 -27.77
C GLU A 97 7.85 -11.24 -27.55
N VAL A 98 7.97 -10.81 -26.29
CA VAL A 98 8.10 -9.39 -25.93
C VAL A 98 9.46 -9.03 -25.33
N ARG A 99 10.21 -10.00 -24.78
CA ARG A 99 11.50 -9.75 -24.13
C ARG A 99 12.64 -9.72 -25.13
N ASN A 100 13.40 -8.63 -25.12
CA ASN A 100 14.63 -8.51 -25.90
C ASN A 100 15.83 -9.20 -25.22
N SER A 101 16.98 -9.21 -25.92
CA SER A 101 18.23 -9.81 -25.42
C SER A 101 18.81 -9.11 -24.18
N ALA A 102 18.42 -7.86 -23.91
CA ALA A 102 18.81 -7.14 -22.70
C ALA A 102 17.93 -7.51 -21.49
N GLY A 103 16.94 -8.40 -21.64
CA GLY A 103 16.02 -8.78 -20.57
C GLY A 103 14.92 -7.74 -20.32
N VAL A 104 14.63 -6.88 -21.30
CA VAL A 104 13.54 -5.89 -21.22
C VAL A 104 12.38 -6.36 -22.11
N ALA A 105 11.18 -6.42 -21.54
CA ALA A 105 9.94 -6.67 -22.26
C ALA A 105 9.17 -5.35 -22.46
N SER A 106 8.86 -5.02 -23.71
CA SER A 106 8.10 -3.81 -24.06
C SER A 106 6.73 -4.21 -24.59
N LEU A 107 5.68 -3.66 -23.99
CA LEU A 107 4.29 -3.99 -24.28
C LEU A 107 3.50 -2.74 -24.63
N VAL A 108 2.62 -2.88 -25.61
CA VAL A 108 1.61 -1.88 -25.95
C VAL A 108 0.26 -2.59 -25.98
N LEU A 109 -0.65 -2.16 -25.11
CA LEU A 109 -1.96 -2.78 -24.93
C LEU A 109 -3.05 -1.74 -25.09
N GLN A 110 -4.03 -2.03 -25.94
CA GLN A 110 -5.24 -1.23 -26.04
C GLN A 110 -6.04 -1.37 -24.76
N VAL A 111 -6.35 -0.22 -24.16
CA VAL A 111 -7.15 -0.12 -22.95
C VAL A 111 -8.39 0.71 -23.27
N GLY A 112 -9.55 0.24 -22.84
CA GLY A 112 -10.83 0.90 -23.15
C GLY A 112 -12.00 -0.04 -22.91
N THR A 113 -13.21 0.36 -23.30
CA THR A 113 -14.39 -0.50 -23.13
C THR A 113 -14.37 -1.71 -24.06
N GLU A 114 -13.66 -1.61 -25.18
CA GLU A 114 -13.48 -2.67 -26.17
C GLU A 114 -12.00 -3.10 -26.33
N GLY A 115 -11.11 -2.58 -25.46
CA GLY A 115 -9.68 -2.89 -25.46
C GLY A 115 -9.38 -4.29 -24.94
N ARG A 116 -8.14 -4.76 -25.14
CA ARG A 116 -7.67 -6.03 -24.55
C ARG A 116 -7.72 -6.00 -23.02
N LEU A 117 -7.49 -4.82 -22.45
CA LEU A 117 -7.70 -4.55 -21.03
C LEU A 117 -8.93 -3.65 -20.88
N GLU A 118 -9.99 -4.22 -20.31
CA GLU A 118 -11.26 -3.52 -20.13
C GLU A 118 -11.16 -2.43 -19.06
N SER A 119 -11.57 -1.21 -19.40
CA SER A 119 -11.73 -0.13 -18.43
C SER A 119 -12.75 0.90 -18.91
N ARG A 120 -13.09 1.87 -18.06
CA ARG A 120 -13.94 3.00 -18.42
C ARG A 120 -13.20 4.32 -18.15
N PRO A 121 -13.46 5.36 -18.94
CA PRO A 121 -12.91 6.68 -18.68
C PRO A 121 -13.24 7.22 -17.28
N GLY A 122 -12.28 7.96 -16.69
CA GLY A 122 -12.45 8.66 -15.42
C GLY A 122 -12.16 7.82 -14.16
N GLY A 123 -11.33 6.78 -14.28
CA GLY A 123 -11.00 5.88 -13.17
C GLY A 123 -9.51 5.63 -13.00
N VAL A 124 -9.12 5.25 -11.79
CA VAL A 124 -7.78 4.71 -11.49
C VAL A 124 -7.94 3.21 -11.23
N TYR A 125 -7.31 2.40 -12.06
CA TYR A 125 -7.46 0.95 -12.08
C TYR A 125 -6.14 0.30 -11.65
N PRO A 126 -6.11 -0.54 -10.61
CA PRO A 126 -4.93 -1.32 -10.31
C PRO A 126 -4.65 -2.32 -11.44
N LEU A 127 -3.41 -2.36 -11.90
CA LEU A 127 -2.91 -3.35 -12.83
C LEU A 127 -1.98 -4.29 -12.08
N SER A 128 -2.32 -5.58 -12.09
CA SER A 128 -1.40 -6.64 -11.69
C SER A 128 -0.65 -7.15 -12.91
N VAL A 129 0.67 -7.27 -12.78
CA VAL A 129 1.54 -7.92 -13.78
C VAL A 129 2.17 -9.11 -13.09
N THR A 130 1.69 -10.29 -13.43
CA THR A 130 2.12 -11.55 -12.81
C THR A 130 2.99 -12.32 -13.80
N LEU A 131 4.17 -12.73 -13.37
CA LEU A 131 5.05 -13.63 -14.10
C LEU A 131 4.79 -15.06 -13.63
N VAL A 132 4.43 -15.95 -14.55
CA VAL A 132 4.18 -17.38 -14.26
C VAL A 132 5.04 -18.28 -15.12
N ASP A 133 5.37 -19.47 -14.61
CA ASP A 133 6.02 -20.52 -15.40
C ASP A 133 5.02 -21.29 -16.30
N ASP A 134 5.52 -22.29 -17.02
CA ASP A 134 4.73 -23.13 -17.92
C ASP A 134 3.71 -24.00 -17.18
N GLN A 135 3.86 -24.20 -15.86
CA GLN A 135 2.88 -24.88 -15.01
C GLN A 135 1.98 -23.92 -14.21
N GLU A 136 1.89 -22.65 -14.62
CA GLU A 136 1.07 -21.60 -14.00
C GLU A 136 1.47 -21.25 -12.56
N ARG A 137 2.68 -21.63 -12.13
CA ARG A 137 3.16 -21.24 -10.80
C ARG A 137 3.66 -19.81 -10.84
N LEU A 138 3.33 -19.06 -9.80
CA LEU A 138 3.80 -17.69 -9.59
C LEU A 138 5.33 -17.66 -9.46
N LEU A 139 5.99 -16.96 -10.38
CA LEU A 139 7.40 -16.65 -10.30
C LEU A 139 7.61 -15.30 -9.63
N ASP A 140 6.86 -14.27 -10.02
CA ASP A 140 6.92 -12.95 -9.40
C ASP A 140 5.69 -12.11 -9.75
N ARG A 141 5.46 -11.01 -9.03
CA ARG A 141 4.35 -10.09 -9.28
C ARG A 141 4.74 -8.66 -8.94
N LEU A 142 4.29 -7.74 -9.78
CA LEU A 142 4.22 -6.33 -9.43
C LEU A 142 2.82 -5.76 -9.62
N THR A 143 2.59 -4.63 -8.96
CA THR A 143 1.35 -3.89 -8.99
C THR A 143 1.63 -2.45 -9.34
N THR A 144 0.82 -1.86 -10.21
CA THR A 144 0.95 -0.45 -10.61
C THR A 144 -0.41 0.13 -10.95
N PRO A 145 -0.68 1.41 -10.66
CA PRO A 145 -1.94 2.03 -11.05
C PRO A 145 -1.95 2.43 -12.53
N LEU A 146 -3.08 2.21 -13.21
CA LEU A 146 -3.41 2.75 -14.51
C LEU A 146 -4.44 3.87 -14.37
N VAL A 147 -4.12 5.07 -14.86
CA VAL A 147 -5.03 6.22 -14.84
C VAL A 147 -5.72 6.36 -16.19
N HIS A 148 -7.03 6.13 -16.23
CA HIS A 148 -7.84 6.35 -17.41
C HIS A 148 -8.52 7.72 -17.29
N LEU A 149 -8.09 8.68 -18.12
CA LEU A 149 -8.62 10.04 -18.12
C LEU A 149 -10.13 10.07 -18.41
N PRO A 150 -10.89 10.98 -17.80
CA PRO A 150 -12.29 11.20 -18.15
C PRO A 150 -12.40 11.80 -19.56
N VAL A 151 -13.41 11.39 -20.32
CA VAL A 151 -13.76 12.03 -21.60
C VAL A 151 -14.40 13.39 -21.33
N ALA A 152 -13.85 14.44 -21.94
CA ALA A 152 -14.48 15.75 -21.95
C ALA A 152 -15.54 15.79 -23.07
N PRO A 153 -16.78 16.25 -22.81
CA PRO A 153 -17.78 16.43 -23.85
C PRO A 153 -17.26 17.36 -24.97
N GLU A 154 -17.56 17.03 -26.22
CA GLU A 154 -17.22 17.88 -27.37
C GLU A 154 -17.69 19.33 -27.15
N GLY A 155 -16.80 20.30 -27.44
CA GLY A 155 -17.08 21.73 -27.26
C GLY A 155 -16.77 22.28 -25.87
N GLN A 156 -16.47 21.44 -24.87
CA GLN A 156 -15.86 21.88 -23.61
C GLN A 156 -14.36 21.65 -23.70
N ALA A 157 -13.57 22.73 -23.71
CA ALA A 157 -12.12 22.60 -23.74
C ALA A 157 -11.64 21.80 -22.51
N ALA A 158 -11.09 20.60 -22.74
CA ALA A 158 -10.37 19.80 -21.74
C ALA A 158 -9.29 20.61 -20.99
N ALA A 159 -8.85 21.72 -21.58
CA ALA A 159 -7.94 22.70 -21.00
C ALA A 159 -8.40 23.37 -19.68
N HIS A 160 -9.66 23.19 -19.23
CA HIS A 160 -10.20 23.91 -18.07
C HIS A 160 -10.52 23.06 -16.84
N ARG A 161 -10.23 21.74 -16.83
CA ARG A 161 -10.35 20.95 -15.60
C ARG A 161 -8.97 20.88 -14.93
N PRO A 162 -8.72 21.67 -13.86
CA PRO A 162 -7.45 21.57 -13.15
C PRO A 162 -7.28 20.14 -12.61
N LEU A 163 -6.07 19.60 -12.74
CA LEU A 163 -5.69 18.37 -12.06
C LEU A 163 -5.91 18.58 -10.56
N LEU A 164 -6.84 17.82 -9.98
CA LEU A 164 -7.06 17.81 -8.55
C LEU A 164 -5.91 17.02 -7.91
N VAL A 165 -5.07 17.72 -7.14
CA VAL A 165 -3.94 17.11 -6.43
C VAL A 165 -4.39 16.69 -5.04
N GLY A 166 -3.96 15.49 -4.65
CA GLY A 166 -4.07 14.99 -3.29
C GLY A 166 -2.72 15.04 -2.58
N ILE A 167 -2.72 15.39 -1.30
CA ILE A 167 -1.51 15.36 -0.48
C ILE A 167 -1.58 14.17 0.48
N SER A 168 -0.55 13.33 0.49
CA SER A 168 -0.38 12.24 1.47
C SER A 168 0.88 12.50 2.28
N LEU A 169 0.76 12.50 3.60
CA LEU A 169 1.84 12.79 4.54
C LEU A 169 2.00 11.63 5.52
N ALA A 170 3.22 11.31 5.90
CA ALA A 170 3.51 10.46 7.05
C ALA A 170 4.03 11.34 8.18
N ILE A 171 3.44 11.21 9.36
CA ILE A 171 3.92 11.86 10.58
C ILE A 171 4.49 10.75 11.47
N ASP A 172 5.79 10.56 11.36
CA ASP A 172 6.54 9.64 12.20
C ASP A 172 7.18 10.38 13.37
N GLY A 173 7.39 9.64 14.46
CA GLY A 173 7.97 10.13 15.70
C GLY A 173 8.41 8.96 16.60
N PRO A 174 9.19 9.22 17.65
CA PRO A 174 9.50 8.19 18.63
C PRO A 174 8.21 7.73 19.35
N PRO A 175 8.14 6.47 19.83
CA PRO A 175 7.00 6.01 20.60
C PRO A 175 6.82 6.86 21.86
N PRO A 176 5.59 7.29 22.18
CA PRO A 176 5.36 8.12 23.35
C PRO A 176 5.51 7.37 24.67
N LEU A 177 5.39 6.04 24.66
CA LEU A 177 5.64 5.20 25.83
C LEU A 177 7.14 4.94 25.97
N HIS A 178 7.73 5.45 27.04
CA HIS A 178 9.14 5.24 27.38
C HIS A 178 9.34 3.97 28.22
N PRO A 179 10.59 3.44 28.29
CA PRO A 179 10.91 2.24 29.07
C PRO A 179 10.62 2.34 30.56
N ASP A 180 10.61 3.55 31.12
CA ASP A 180 10.26 3.84 32.51
C ASP A 180 8.74 3.85 32.77
N GLY A 181 7.93 3.56 31.75
CA GLY A 181 6.48 3.58 31.81
C GLY A 181 5.87 4.97 31.68
N SER A 182 6.69 6.03 31.53
CA SER A 182 6.18 7.38 31.30
C SER A 182 5.64 7.53 29.88
N LEU A 183 4.56 8.33 29.74
CA LEU A 183 4.04 8.76 28.45
C LEU A 183 4.54 10.18 28.17
N ARG A 184 5.41 10.34 27.18
CA ARG A 184 5.92 11.64 26.74
C ARG A 184 5.80 11.74 25.22
N LEU A 185 5.02 12.71 24.77
CA LEU A 185 4.90 13.01 23.34
C LEU A 185 6.12 13.81 22.89
N ASP A 186 6.61 13.50 21.69
CA ASP A 186 7.70 14.25 21.07
C ASP A 186 7.18 15.58 20.51
N GLU A 187 7.76 16.69 20.97
CA GLU A 187 7.31 18.04 20.62
C GLU A 187 7.35 18.30 19.11
N ALA A 188 8.37 17.79 18.40
CA ALA A 188 8.46 17.96 16.95
C ALA A 188 7.34 17.20 16.22
N THR A 189 6.96 16.02 16.71
CA THR A 189 5.84 15.23 16.20
C THR A 189 4.51 15.96 16.43
N ILE A 190 4.31 16.55 17.62
CA ILE A 190 3.13 17.35 17.94
C ILE A 190 3.04 18.61 17.07
N TYR A 191 4.13 19.34 16.93
CA TYR A 191 4.19 20.53 16.08
C TYR A 191 3.85 20.23 14.61
N ARG A 192 4.39 19.13 14.06
CA ARG A 192 4.05 18.69 12.70
C ARG A 192 2.58 18.30 12.57
N LEU A 193 2.03 17.57 13.54
CA LEU A 193 0.63 17.16 13.54
C LEU A 193 -0.31 18.37 13.62
N ASP A 194 -0.02 19.34 14.48
CA ASP A 194 -0.81 20.56 14.58
C ASP A 194 -0.82 21.33 13.25
N GLY A 195 0.34 21.55 12.63
CA GLY A 195 0.41 22.22 11.32
C GLY A 195 -0.42 21.52 10.23
N VAL A 196 -0.44 20.18 10.23
CA VAL A 196 -1.25 19.40 9.28
C VAL A 196 -2.75 19.49 9.59
N VAL A 197 -3.13 19.45 10.87
CA VAL A 197 -4.52 19.61 11.30
C VAL A 197 -5.05 21.00 10.96
N GLN A 198 -4.28 22.06 11.24
CA GLN A 198 -4.65 23.43 10.87
C GLN A 198 -4.80 23.57 9.34
N ALA A 199 -3.84 23.06 8.57
CA ALA A 199 -3.94 23.09 7.11
C ALA A 199 -5.17 22.35 6.58
N ALA A 200 -5.55 21.22 7.19
CA ALA A 200 -6.76 20.48 6.82
C ALA A 200 -8.05 21.26 7.13
N LEU A 201 -8.08 21.98 8.25
CA LEU A 201 -9.23 22.80 8.67
C LEU A 201 -9.36 24.07 7.82
N ASP A 202 -8.25 24.72 7.49
CA ASP A 202 -8.22 25.95 6.66
C ASP A 202 -8.49 25.67 5.18
N HIS A 203 -8.16 24.47 4.71
CA HIS A 203 -8.29 24.07 3.32
C HIS A 203 -9.11 22.76 3.13
N PRO A 204 -10.39 22.73 3.54
CA PRO A 204 -11.21 21.51 3.54
C PRO A 204 -11.50 20.93 2.15
N ARG A 205 -11.23 21.70 1.08
CA ARG A 205 -11.37 21.24 -0.31
C ARG A 205 -10.14 20.50 -0.84
N ILE A 206 -8.99 20.58 -0.16
CA ILE A 206 -7.79 19.86 -0.54
C ILE A 206 -7.83 18.51 0.16
N PRO A 207 -7.99 17.39 -0.57
CA PRO A 207 -8.05 16.11 0.10
C PRO A 207 -6.65 15.75 0.64
N LEU A 208 -6.59 15.45 1.93
CA LEU A 208 -5.36 15.20 2.71
C LEU A 208 -5.45 13.82 3.37
N ASP A 209 -4.44 12.98 3.17
CA ASP A 209 -4.25 11.75 3.93
C ASP A 209 -3.04 11.92 4.86
N VAL A 210 -3.18 11.44 6.08
CA VAL A 210 -2.11 11.44 7.08
C VAL A 210 -1.96 10.05 7.63
N ARG A 211 -0.79 9.46 7.45
CA ARG A 211 -0.38 8.24 8.13
C ARG A 211 0.22 8.63 9.48
N LEU A 212 -0.39 8.14 10.56
CA LEU A 212 -0.05 8.49 11.93
C LEU A 212 0.06 7.23 12.80
N PRO A 213 1.12 7.05 13.61
CA PRO A 213 1.19 5.96 14.56
C PRO A 213 0.03 6.02 15.56
N PRO A 214 -0.71 4.90 15.76
CA PRO A 214 -1.79 4.84 16.75
C PRO A 214 -1.34 5.20 18.18
N ALA A 215 -0.08 4.92 18.53
CA ALA A 215 0.48 5.30 19.83
C ALA A 215 0.48 6.82 20.04
N THR A 216 0.66 7.64 19.00
CA THR A 216 0.61 9.10 19.09
C THR A 216 -0.80 9.58 19.44
N VAL A 217 -1.83 9.01 18.80
CA VAL A 217 -3.24 9.31 19.12
C VAL A 217 -3.57 8.91 20.56
N LEU A 218 -3.11 7.73 20.99
CA LEU A 218 -3.28 7.27 22.36
C LEU A 218 -2.55 8.17 23.37
N GLY A 219 -1.35 8.64 23.04
CA GLY A 219 -0.59 9.56 23.85
C GLY A 219 -1.31 10.90 24.04
N LEU A 220 -1.87 11.46 22.95
CA LEU A 220 -2.70 12.67 23.01
C LEU A 220 -3.93 12.46 23.90
N ALA A 221 -4.63 11.34 23.74
CA ALA A 221 -5.85 11.03 24.49
C ALA A 221 -5.61 10.79 25.99
N ARG A 222 -4.38 10.43 26.37
CA ARG A 222 -3.98 10.18 27.77
C ARG A 222 -3.18 11.32 28.38
N SER A 223 -2.89 12.38 27.63
CA SER A 223 -2.14 13.51 28.15
C SER A 223 -3.01 14.41 29.02
N ASP A 224 -2.44 14.92 30.10
CA ASP A 224 -3.08 15.92 30.97
C ASP A 224 -2.89 17.36 30.45
N ASP A 225 -2.20 17.55 29.33
CA ASP A 225 -1.99 18.85 28.70
C ASP A 225 -3.23 19.32 27.93
N LEU A 226 -3.67 20.55 28.21
CA LEU A 226 -4.81 21.18 27.52
C LEU A 226 -4.55 21.37 26.02
N ASP A 227 -3.32 21.63 25.61
CA ASP A 227 -3.00 21.83 24.20
C ASP A 227 -3.04 20.49 23.43
N HIS A 228 -2.66 19.38 24.06
CA HIS A 228 -2.85 18.04 23.50
C HIS A 228 -4.34 17.67 23.37
N ALA A 229 -5.16 18.02 24.37
CA ALA A 229 -6.60 17.79 24.31
C ALA A 229 -7.26 18.60 23.17
N ARG A 230 -6.84 19.85 22.96
CA ARG A 230 -7.28 20.69 21.84
C ARG A 230 -6.87 20.11 20.50
N LEU A 231 -5.60 19.74 20.35
CA LEU A 231 -5.09 19.13 19.13
C LEU A 231 -5.84 17.84 18.78
N LEU A 232 -6.16 17.00 19.78
CA LEU A 232 -6.96 15.80 19.55
C LEU A 232 -8.39 16.13 19.09
N ALA A 233 -9.02 17.14 19.69
CA ALA A 233 -10.35 17.59 19.27
C ALA A 233 -10.33 18.16 17.84
N ASP A 234 -9.30 18.90 17.47
CA ASP A 234 -9.12 19.46 16.13
C ASP A 234 -8.79 18.38 15.11
N LEU A 235 -8.02 17.35 15.49
CA LEU A 235 -7.81 16.16 14.67
C LEU A 235 -9.13 15.44 14.35
N VAL A 236 -9.99 15.25 15.36
CA VAL A 236 -11.33 14.68 15.18
C VAL A 236 -12.15 15.57 14.24
N ARG A 237 -12.15 16.89 14.44
CA ARG A 237 -12.85 17.83 13.58
C ARG A 237 -12.35 17.76 12.13
N ALA A 238 -11.04 17.83 11.92
CA ALA A 238 -10.42 17.71 10.61
C ALA A 238 -10.80 16.38 9.94
N SER A 239 -10.85 15.28 10.70
CA SER A 239 -11.25 13.97 10.17
C SER A 239 -12.67 13.95 9.62
N THR A 240 -13.59 14.67 10.30
CA THR A 240 -14.97 14.83 9.83
C THR A 240 -15.09 15.81 8.66
N ALA A 241 -14.13 16.73 8.51
CA ALA A 241 -14.06 17.71 7.43
C ALA A 241 -13.37 17.18 6.15
N GLY A 242 -12.81 15.97 6.17
CA GLY A 242 -12.23 15.33 4.99
C GLY A 242 -10.76 14.91 5.12
N LEU A 243 -10.10 15.20 6.25
CA LEU A 243 -8.80 14.62 6.58
C LEU A 243 -8.96 13.10 6.75
N ARG A 244 -8.16 12.33 6.03
CA ARG A 244 -8.18 10.87 6.15
C ARG A 244 -7.00 10.41 6.99
N LEU A 245 -7.27 9.64 8.04
CA LEU A 245 -6.24 9.01 8.86
C LEU A 245 -5.96 7.60 8.35
N GLN A 246 -4.69 7.32 8.09
CA GLN A 246 -4.18 6.01 7.71
C GLN A 246 -3.45 5.39 8.90
N SER A 247 -3.67 4.09 9.12
CA SER A 247 -2.96 3.37 10.17
C SER A 247 -1.50 3.18 9.78
N ALA A 248 -0.60 3.60 10.67
CA ALA A 248 0.79 3.14 10.66
C ALA A 248 0.96 1.95 11.62
N PRO A 249 2.12 1.27 11.63
CA PRO A 249 2.48 0.38 12.73
C PRO A 249 2.29 1.06 14.09
N PHE A 250 1.86 0.29 15.10
CA PHE A 250 1.57 0.84 16.44
C PHE A 250 2.78 1.56 17.04
N VAL A 251 3.99 1.05 16.79
CA VAL A 251 5.27 1.67 17.14
C VAL A 251 6.16 1.69 15.90
N THR A 252 6.77 2.84 15.64
CA THR A 252 7.84 3.03 14.65
C THR A 252 9.18 2.80 15.34
N ALA A 253 9.62 1.54 15.42
CA ALA A 253 10.95 1.20 15.88
C ALA A 253 11.88 1.04 14.68
N ASP A 254 12.95 1.85 14.60
CA ASP A 254 14.03 1.61 13.65
C ASP A 254 14.95 0.49 14.19
N PRO A 255 15.02 -0.68 13.52
CA PRO A 255 15.87 -1.78 13.95
C PRO A 255 17.38 -1.43 13.93
N GLU A 256 17.80 -0.46 13.13
CA GLU A 256 19.20 0.00 13.09
C GLU A 256 19.50 0.91 14.29
N ALA A 257 18.59 1.81 14.67
CA ALA A 257 18.71 2.60 15.90
C ALA A 257 18.84 1.71 17.15
N TRP A 258 18.13 0.59 17.20
CA TRP A 258 18.27 -0.42 18.25
C TRP A 258 19.65 -1.08 18.30
N ARG A 259 20.29 -1.30 17.14
CA ARG A 259 21.64 -1.86 17.06
C ARG A 259 22.70 -0.84 17.49
N GLY A 260 22.53 0.43 17.12
CA GLY A 260 23.42 1.52 17.52
C GLY A 260 23.38 1.82 19.03
N ALA A 261 22.24 1.61 19.68
CA ALA A 261 22.09 1.82 21.12
C ALA A 261 22.85 0.82 22.01
N ARG A 262 23.34 -0.30 21.45
CA ARG A 262 24.21 -1.27 22.18
C ARG A 262 25.69 -0.88 22.16
N SER A 263 26.07 0.10 21.35
CA SER A 263 27.46 0.54 21.17
C SER A 263 27.80 1.86 21.89
N ALA A 264 26.88 2.40 22.69
CA ALA A 264 27.07 3.54 23.58
C ALA A 264 26.93 3.10 25.04
#